data_AF-A0A0K2TJ03-F1
#
_entry.id   AF-A0A0K2TJ03-F1
#
_cell.length_a   1.000
_cell.length_b   1.000
_cell.length_c   1.000
_cell.angle_alpha   90.00
_cell.angle_beta   90.00
_cell.angle_gamma   90.00
#
_symmetry.space_group_name_H-M   'P 1'
#
loop_
_entity.id
_entity.type
_entity.pdbx_description
1 polymer ?
#
loop_
_entity_poly.entity_id
_entity_poly.type
_entity_poly.pdbx_seq_one_letter_code
_entity_poly.pdbx_strand_id
1 'polypeptide(L)'
;MLELAKSIFQKHADSIENPKDDKRIELETKLCEVYQLLGEVSIENENYEQAVEDLNSCLRRREELLPSDSRSIAETHYQLGVALGFNLRFDDAVKALESSISVLNSRVQKLESKSESQDPSKKDDAFYTREREIEEIKKLIPEIKEKIVDTRDMQEETKKKIKEGGLGAFESSSPSNSDKDKPVTNITNLVKKRKKSGENANGDEPTKKPHLEENGTNGVKTSNGNSEAKTNGKVETSA
;
A
#
# COMPACT_ATOMS: atom_id res chain seq x y z
N MET A 1 -10.90 -4.25 -3.33
CA MET A 1 -10.50 -5.45 -4.13
C MET A 1 -9.09 -5.91 -3.78
N LEU A 2 -8.06 -5.05 -3.82
CA LEU A 2 -6.67 -5.43 -3.55
C LEU A 2 -6.45 -6.14 -2.20
N GLU A 3 -7.06 -5.67 -1.10
CA GLU A 3 -7.00 -6.34 0.21
C GLU A 3 -7.44 -7.82 0.19
N LEU A 4 -8.47 -8.14 -0.61
CA LEU A 4 -8.93 -9.52 -0.77
C LEU A 4 -7.91 -10.35 -1.56
N ALA A 5 -7.29 -9.76 -2.60
CA ALA A 5 -6.23 -10.41 -3.35
C ALA A 5 -5.00 -10.69 -2.48
N LYS A 6 -4.58 -9.72 -1.64
CA LYS A 6 -3.53 -9.88 -0.62
C LYS A 6 -3.84 -11.07 0.28
N SER A 7 -5.04 -11.13 0.86
CA SER A 7 -5.45 -12.24 1.74
C SER A 7 -5.47 -13.60 1.05
N ILE A 8 -5.90 -13.67 -0.21
CA ILE A 8 -5.96 -14.92 -0.98
C ILE A 8 -4.55 -15.40 -1.35
N PHE A 9 -3.71 -14.54 -1.93
CA PHE A 9 -2.35 -14.92 -2.33
C PHE A 9 -1.49 -15.29 -1.12
N GLN A 10 -1.56 -14.54 -0.02
CA GLN A 10 -0.88 -14.86 1.23
C GLN A 10 -1.28 -16.25 1.74
N LYS A 11 -2.57 -16.53 1.92
CA LYS A 11 -3.06 -17.84 2.38
C LYS A 11 -2.66 -18.99 1.46
N HIS A 12 -2.67 -18.76 0.14
CA HIS A 12 -2.28 -19.79 -0.82
C HIS A 12 -0.77 -20.04 -0.82
N ALA A 13 0.06 -19.01 -0.69
CA ALA A 13 1.51 -19.15 -0.55
C ALA A 13 1.88 -19.87 0.76
N ASP A 14 1.26 -19.49 1.88
CA ASP A 14 1.45 -20.10 3.19
C ASP A 14 1.00 -21.58 3.24
N SER A 15 0.03 -21.97 2.40
CA SER A 15 -0.42 -23.36 2.28
C SER A 15 0.59 -24.30 1.60
N ILE A 16 1.65 -23.76 0.99
CA ILE A 16 2.68 -24.53 0.29
C ILE A 16 3.96 -24.51 1.15
N GLU A 17 4.20 -25.57 1.90
CA GLU A 17 5.31 -25.62 2.88
C GLU A 17 6.69 -25.38 2.26
N ASN A 18 6.95 -25.90 1.06
CA ASN A 18 8.22 -25.76 0.35
C ASN A 18 8.39 -24.33 -0.21
N PRO A 19 9.35 -23.52 0.28
CA PRO A 19 9.58 -22.16 -0.23
C PRO A 19 10.17 -22.13 -1.65
N LYS A 20 10.67 -23.26 -2.17
CA LYS A 20 11.22 -23.39 -3.53
C LYS A 20 10.23 -24.04 -4.51
N ASP A 21 8.96 -24.14 -4.15
CA ASP A 21 7.92 -24.61 -5.06
C ASP A 21 7.58 -23.51 -6.08
N ASP A 22 7.61 -23.83 -7.37
CA ASP A 22 7.39 -22.85 -8.46
C ASP A 22 6.05 -22.11 -8.31
N LYS A 23 5.00 -22.80 -7.84
CA LYS A 23 3.68 -22.21 -7.62
C LYS A 23 3.66 -21.29 -6.41
N ARG A 24 4.43 -21.60 -5.35
CA ARG A 24 4.62 -20.66 -4.24
C ARG A 24 5.37 -19.41 -4.68
N ILE A 25 6.44 -19.55 -5.46
CA ILE A 25 7.19 -18.42 -6.02
C ILE A 25 6.29 -17.55 -6.91
N GLU A 26 5.42 -18.15 -7.74
CA GLU A 26 4.42 -17.43 -8.54
C GLU A 26 3.41 -16.65 -7.66
N LEU A 27 2.90 -17.27 -6.59
CA LEU A 27 1.97 -16.65 -5.66
C LEU A 27 2.61 -15.50 -4.85
N GLU A 28 3.84 -15.69 -4.40
CA GLU A 28 4.65 -14.68 -3.70
C GLU A 28 5.00 -13.50 -4.64
N THR A 29 5.29 -13.77 -5.92
CA THR A 29 5.51 -12.73 -6.93
C THR A 29 4.26 -11.87 -7.12
N LYS A 30 3.09 -12.50 -7.29
CA LYS A 30 1.79 -11.79 -7.37
C LYS A 30 1.45 -11.04 -6.08
N LEU A 31 1.84 -11.59 -4.92
CA LEU A 31 1.66 -10.92 -3.64
C LEU A 31 2.52 -9.64 -3.55
N CYS A 32 3.77 -9.66 -4.05
CA CYS A 32 4.59 -8.45 -4.19
C CYS A 32 3.92 -7.40 -5.10
N GLU A 33 3.35 -7.79 -6.23
CA GLU A 33 2.58 -6.89 -7.10
C GLU A 33 1.38 -6.27 -6.38
N VAL A 34 0.63 -7.06 -5.59
CA VAL A 34 -0.49 -6.53 -4.80
C VAL A 34 -0.02 -5.56 -3.71
N TYR A 35 1.08 -5.83 -3.01
CA TYR A 35 1.65 -4.88 -2.04
C TYR A 35 2.14 -3.58 -2.70
N GLN A 36 2.77 -3.68 -3.88
CA GLN A 36 3.18 -2.52 -4.68
C GLN A 36 1.97 -1.63 -5.03
N LEU A 37 0.90 -2.23 -5.57
CA LEU A 37 -0.35 -1.53 -5.90
C LEU A 37 -1.09 -0.97 -4.67
N LEU A 38 -1.06 -1.67 -3.53
CA LEU A 38 -1.61 -1.15 -2.27
C LEU A 38 -0.84 0.07 -1.77
N GLY A 39 0.49 0.05 -1.91
CA GLY A 39 1.36 1.18 -1.64
C GLY A 39 1.01 2.41 -2.48
N GLU A 40 0.95 2.24 -3.80
CA GLU A 40 0.58 3.30 -4.75
C GLU A 40 -0.82 3.87 -4.48
N VAL A 41 -1.83 3.01 -4.30
CA VAL A 41 -3.19 3.44 -3.94
C VAL A 41 -3.20 4.17 -2.58
N SER A 42 -2.33 3.80 -1.64
CA SER A 42 -2.25 4.49 -0.34
C SER A 42 -1.57 5.86 -0.45
N ILE A 43 -0.60 6.04 -1.36
CA ILE A 43 -0.03 7.38 -1.68
C ILE A 43 -1.12 8.29 -2.26
N GLU A 44 -1.87 7.82 -3.26
CA GLU A 44 -2.94 8.60 -3.92
C GLU A 44 -4.11 8.96 -2.99
N ASN A 45 -4.33 8.17 -1.93
CA ASN A 45 -5.33 8.45 -0.89
C ASN A 45 -4.75 9.23 0.32
N GLU A 46 -3.53 9.78 0.19
CA GLU A 46 -2.80 10.51 1.24
C GLU A 46 -2.54 9.70 2.54
N ASN A 47 -2.71 8.38 2.50
CA ASN A 47 -2.47 7.47 3.62
C ASN A 47 -1.01 6.99 3.63
N TYR A 48 -0.09 7.93 3.85
CA TYR A 48 1.34 7.69 3.64
C TYR A 48 1.96 6.67 4.61
N GLU A 49 1.45 6.51 5.84
CA GLU A 49 1.95 5.48 6.76
C GLU A 49 1.61 4.07 6.24
N GLN A 50 0.38 3.84 5.79
CA GLN A 50 -0.02 2.57 5.16
C GLN A 50 0.79 2.30 3.89
N ALA A 51 1.03 3.33 3.07
CA ALA A 51 1.89 3.21 1.89
C ALA A 51 3.31 2.74 2.26
N VAL A 52 3.89 3.30 3.32
CA VAL A 52 5.20 2.89 3.84
C VAL A 52 5.18 1.45 4.36
N GLU A 53 4.13 1.01 5.05
CA GLU A 53 3.99 -0.38 5.52
C GLU A 53 3.89 -1.40 4.38
N ASP A 54 3.02 -1.14 3.39
CA ASP A 54 2.82 -2.04 2.25
C ASP A 54 4.07 -2.08 1.34
N LEU A 55 4.73 -0.94 1.09
CA LEU A 55 5.96 -0.90 0.29
C LEU A 55 7.16 -1.54 0.99
N ASN A 56 7.28 -1.43 2.32
CA ASN A 56 8.29 -2.20 3.08
C ASN A 56 8.00 -3.71 3.03
N SER A 57 6.73 -4.11 3.04
CA SER A 57 6.32 -5.51 2.90
C SER A 57 6.61 -6.06 1.49
N CYS A 58 6.38 -5.24 0.45
CA CYS A 58 6.78 -5.51 -0.92
C CYS A 58 8.31 -5.68 -1.04
N LEU A 59 9.08 -4.72 -0.51
CA LEU A 59 10.53 -4.68 -0.63
C LEU A 59 11.18 -5.93 -0.05
N ARG A 60 10.83 -6.29 1.21
CA ARG A 60 11.37 -7.47 1.88
C ARG A 60 11.14 -8.75 1.08
N ARG A 61 9.92 -8.95 0.56
CA ARG A 61 9.60 -10.12 -0.27
C ARG A 61 10.36 -10.08 -1.60
N ARG A 62 10.50 -8.92 -2.25
CA ARG A 62 11.32 -8.75 -3.46
C ARG A 62 12.80 -9.05 -3.19
N GLU A 63 13.36 -8.68 -2.04
CA GLU A 63 14.74 -9.01 -1.63
C GLU A 63 14.96 -10.50 -1.32
N GLU A 64 13.94 -11.20 -0.83
CA GLU A 64 13.97 -12.66 -0.57
C GLU A 64 13.83 -13.49 -1.87
N LEU A 65 13.04 -13.00 -2.84
CA LEU A 65 12.69 -13.72 -4.07
C LEU A 65 13.59 -13.40 -5.26
N LEU A 66 14.09 -12.16 -5.37
CA LEU A 66 14.72 -11.63 -6.58
C LEU A 66 16.23 -11.39 -6.39
N PRO A 67 17.02 -11.49 -7.47
CA PRO A 67 18.42 -11.08 -7.46
C PRO A 67 18.62 -9.61 -7.06
N SER A 68 19.72 -9.30 -6.38
CA SER A 68 20.00 -7.95 -5.84
C SER A 68 20.20 -6.83 -6.87
N ASP A 69 20.28 -7.16 -8.16
CA ASP A 69 20.27 -6.21 -9.28
C ASP A 69 18.90 -6.07 -9.97
N SER A 70 17.84 -6.67 -9.41
CA SER A 70 16.50 -6.61 -9.97
C SER A 70 15.97 -5.17 -10.04
N ARG A 71 15.49 -4.75 -11.22
CA ARG A 71 14.84 -3.44 -11.40
C ARG A 71 13.59 -3.29 -10.52
N SER A 72 12.91 -4.37 -10.16
CA SER A 72 11.77 -4.35 -9.23
C SER A 72 12.18 -3.96 -7.81
N ILE A 73 13.38 -4.31 -7.35
CA ILE A 73 13.88 -3.86 -6.04
C ILE A 73 14.16 -2.34 -6.09
N ALA A 74 14.77 -1.86 -7.18
CA ALA A 74 15.01 -0.43 -7.38
C ALA A 74 13.71 0.38 -7.46
N GLU A 75 12.69 -0.12 -8.15
CA GLU A 75 11.35 0.48 -8.24
C GLU A 75 10.70 0.62 -6.86
N THR A 76 10.68 -0.44 -6.05
CA THR A 76 10.06 -0.38 -4.71
C THR A 76 10.84 0.54 -3.78
N HIS A 77 12.17 0.59 -3.86
CA HIS A 77 12.97 1.60 -3.16
C HIS A 77 12.62 3.04 -3.57
N TYR A 78 12.41 3.29 -4.86
CA TYR A 78 12.00 4.62 -5.34
C TYR A 78 10.62 5.01 -4.80
N GLN A 79 9.63 4.11 -4.94
CA GLN A 79 8.26 4.35 -4.46
C GLN A 79 8.20 4.50 -2.93
N LEU A 80 8.98 3.71 -2.19
CA LEU A 80 9.14 3.87 -0.74
C LEU A 80 9.75 5.24 -0.39
N GLY A 81 10.72 5.71 -1.16
CA GLY A 81 11.27 7.06 -1.04
C GLY A 81 10.22 8.16 -1.26
N VAL A 82 9.36 8.00 -2.27
CA VAL A 82 8.23 8.91 -2.52
C VAL A 82 7.25 8.92 -1.33
N ALA A 83 6.81 7.76 -0.86
CA ALA A 83 5.89 7.63 0.28
C ALA A 83 6.46 8.24 1.57
N LEU A 84 7.74 7.95 1.89
CA LEU A 84 8.43 8.54 3.04
C LEU A 84 8.58 10.06 2.93
N GLY A 85 8.81 10.58 1.72
CA GLY A 85 8.90 12.02 1.46
C GLY A 85 7.60 12.75 1.75
N PHE A 86 6.46 12.20 1.28
CA PHE A 86 5.14 12.73 1.61
C PHE A 86 4.78 12.58 3.10
N ASN A 87 5.22 11.49 3.75
CA ASN A 87 5.08 11.29 5.19
C ASN A 87 6.04 12.15 6.05
N LEU A 88 6.70 13.16 5.46
CA LEU A 88 7.70 14.05 6.11
C LEU A 88 8.91 13.32 6.74
N ARG A 89 9.15 12.06 6.37
CA ARG A 89 10.28 11.22 6.82
C ARG A 89 11.48 11.38 5.90
N PHE A 90 11.88 12.63 5.67
CA PHE A 90 12.84 13.06 4.65
C PHE A 90 14.18 12.30 4.67
N ASP A 91 14.77 12.08 5.84
CA ASP A 91 16.07 11.39 5.92
C ASP A 91 15.96 9.90 5.53
N ASP A 92 14.83 9.25 5.78
CA ASP A 92 14.57 7.89 5.34
C ASP A 92 14.21 7.84 3.86
N ALA A 93 13.47 8.84 3.36
CA ALA A 93 13.13 9.01 1.95
C ALA A 93 14.40 9.09 1.08
N VAL A 94 15.36 9.93 1.50
CA VAL A 94 16.67 10.08 0.85
C VAL A 94 17.43 8.74 0.82
N LYS A 95 17.50 8.00 1.94
CA LYS A 95 18.15 6.68 1.98
C LYS A 95 17.50 5.69 1.01
N ALA A 96 16.18 5.68 0.91
CA ALA A 96 15.45 4.79 0.01
C ALA A 96 15.74 5.13 -1.47
N LEU A 97 15.75 6.42 -1.84
CA LEU A 97 16.11 6.89 -3.18
C LEU A 97 17.59 6.58 -3.51
N GLU A 98 18.51 6.74 -2.56
CA GLU A 98 19.92 6.36 -2.70
C GLU A 98 20.10 4.85 -2.87
N SER A 99 19.31 4.01 -2.18
CA SER A 99 19.27 2.55 -2.39
C SER A 99 18.74 2.17 -3.77
N SER A 100 17.71 2.87 -4.29
CA SER A 100 17.24 2.69 -5.67
C SER A 100 18.36 2.93 -6.68
N ILE A 101 19.07 4.05 -6.54
CA ILE A 101 20.25 4.38 -7.37
C ILE A 101 21.34 3.30 -7.23
N SER A 102 21.59 2.76 -6.04
CA SER A 102 22.58 1.71 -5.81
C SER A 102 22.25 0.42 -6.59
N VAL A 103 21.00 -0.05 -6.52
CA VAL A 103 20.53 -1.23 -7.27
C VAL A 103 20.63 -0.99 -8.79
N LEU A 104 20.23 0.18 -9.26
CA LEU A 104 20.33 0.55 -10.68
C LEU A 104 21.77 0.60 -11.19
N ASN A 105 22.72 1.14 -10.41
CA ASN A 105 24.14 1.12 -10.78
C ASN A 105 24.70 -0.31 -10.80
N SER A 106 24.33 -1.15 -9.82
CA SER A 106 24.70 -2.57 -9.81
C SER A 106 24.18 -3.30 -11.06
N ARG A 107 22.94 -3.02 -11.47
CA ARG A 107 22.34 -3.55 -12.70
C ARG A 107 23.11 -3.12 -13.95
N VAL A 108 23.41 -1.83 -14.10
CA VAL A 108 24.23 -1.31 -15.22
C VAL A 108 25.61 -1.98 -15.25
N GLN A 109 26.30 -2.06 -14.11
CA GLN A 109 27.62 -2.70 -14.03
C GLN A 109 27.56 -4.15 -14.50
N LYS A 110 26.56 -4.92 -14.05
CA LYS A 110 26.40 -6.33 -14.44
C LYS A 110 26.02 -6.50 -15.91
N LEU A 111 25.21 -5.60 -16.48
CA LEU A 111 24.86 -5.60 -17.90
C LEU A 111 26.09 -5.29 -18.78
N GLU A 112 26.91 -4.32 -18.38
CA GLU A 112 28.16 -3.97 -19.06
C GLU A 112 29.18 -5.12 -19.01
N SER A 113 29.24 -5.88 -17.91
CA SER A 113 30.08 -7.08 -17.77
C SER A 113 29.44 -8.39 -18.27
N LYS A 114 28.20 -8.35 -18.79
CA LYS A 114 27.43 -9.52 -19.25
C LYS A 114 27.26 -10.61 -18.18
N SER A 115 27.12 -10.18 -16.94
CA SER A 115 26.90 -11.01 -15.74
C SER A 115 25.63 -10.59 -15.00
N GLU A 116 24.67 -10.01 -15.72
CA GLU A 116 23.38 -9.62 -15.19
C GLU A 116 22.55 -10.84 -14.75
N SER A 117 21.71 -10.64 -13.74
CA SER A 117 20.69 -11.64 -13.43
C SER A 117 19.63 -11.70 -14.55
N GLN A 118 19.04 -12.88 -14.76
CA GLN A 118 17.95 -13.01 -15.71
C GLN A 118 16.70 -12.32 -15.14
N ASP A 119 16.11 -11.43 -15.93
CA ASP A 119 14.83 -10.77 -15.61
C ASP A 119 13.70 -11.53 -16.31
N PRO A 120 12.80 -12.23 -15.59
CA PRO A 120 11.69 -12.96 -16.19
C PRO A 120 10.78 -12.07 -17.03
N SER A 121 10.63 -10.78 -16.69
CA SER A 121 9.78 -9.83 -17.42
C SER A 121 10.33 -9.46 -18.80
N LYS A 122 11.62 -9.73 -19.06
CA LYS A 122 12.30 -9.44 -20.34
C LYS A 122 12.51 -10.66 -21.22
N LYS A 123 12.19 -11.86 -20.73
CA LYS A 123 12.43 -13.12 -21.44
C LYS A 123 11.73 -13.19 -22.80
N ASP A 124 10.51 -12.65 -22.88
CA ASP A 124 9.67 -12.68 -24.09
C ASP A 124 9.65 -11.33 -24.84
N ASP A 125 10.45 -10.35 -24.41
CA ASP A 125 10.58 -9.04 -25.08
C ASP A 125 11.52 -9.17 -26.29
N ALA A 126 10.93 -9.39 -27.46
CA ALA A 126 11.64 -9.53 -28.74
C ALA A 126 12.49 -8.30 -29.14
N PHE A 127 12.30 -7.15 -28.49
CA PHE A 127 13.08 -5.94 -28.73
C PHE A 127 14.16 -5.71 -27.68
N TYR A 128 14.24 -6.51 -26.61
CA TYR A 128 15.19 -6.31 -25.51
C TYR A 128 16.65 -6.35 -25.97
N THR A 129 17.44 -5.38 -25.53
CA THR A 129 18.91 -5.40 -25.62
C THR A 129 19.53 -4.84 -24.34
N ARG A 130 20.72 -5.31 -23.98
CA ARG A 130 21.46 -4.81 -22.80
C ARG A 130 21.76 -3.33 -22.94
N GLU A 131 22.11 -2.91 -24.14
CA GLU A 131 22.44 -1.54 -24.50
C GLU A 131 21.25 -0.60 -24.26
N ARG A 132 20.02 -1.00 -24.64
CA ARG A 132 18.82 -0.20 -24.34
C ARG A 132 18.53 -0.16 -22.85
N GLU A 133 18.63 -1.29 -22.14
CA GLU A 133 18.40 -1.32 -20.69
C GLU A 133 19.40 -0.39 -19.95
N ILE A 134 20.67 -0.39 -20.36
CA ILE A 134 21.70 0.53 -19.85
C ILE A 134 21.33 1.99 -20.14
N GLU A 135 20.87 2.31 -21.36
CA GLU A 135 20.45 3.67 -21.73
C GLU A 135 19.21 4.16 -20.95
N GLU A 136 18.22 3.29 -20.72
CA GLU A 136 17.05 3.58 -19.89
C GLU A 136 17.48 3.90 -18.45
N ILE A 137 18.28 3.02 -17.84
CA ILE A 137 18.72 3.19 -16.45
C ILE A 137 19.60 4.44 -16.29
N LYS A 138 20.47 4.74 -17.27
CA LYS A 138 21.30 5.95 -17.26
C LYS A 138 20.49 7.25 -17.41
N LYS A 139 19.25 7.21 -17.91
CA LYS A 139 18.31 8.35 -17.92
C LYS A 139 17.55 8.49 -16.60
N LEU A 140 17.13 7.37 -16.00
CA LEU A 140 16.44 7.35 -14.71
C LEU A 140 17.32 7.81 -13.52
N ILE A 141 18.62 7.50 -13.52
CA ILE A 141 19.51 7.85 -12.38
C ILE A 141 19.57 9.39 -12.14
N PRO A 142 19.71 10.26 -13.16
CA PRO A 142 19.53 11.71 -13.02
C PRO A 142 18.18 12.12 -12.40
N GLU A 143 17.07 11.55 -12.86
CA GLU A 143 15.72 11.89 -12.36
C GLU A 143 15.56 11.54 -10.87
N ILE A 144 16.09 10.39 -10.43
CA ILE A 144 16.08 10.02 -9.00
C ILE A 144 17.02 10.93 -8.17
N LYS A 145 18.13 11.42 -8.74
CA LYS A 145 19.00 12.39 -8.08
C LYS A 145 18.33 13.76 -7.93
N GLU A 146 17.58 14.21 -8.92
CA GLU A 146 16.75 15.42 -8.84
C GLU A 146 15.69 15.27 -7.75
N LYS A 147 15.00 14.12 -7.70
CA LYS A 147 14.05 13.80 -6.62
C LYS A 147 14.67 13.84 -5.21
N ILE A 148 15.94 13.45 -5.05
CA ILE A 148 16.68 13.57 -3.79
C ILE A 148 16.93 15.04 -3.42
N VAL A 149 17.21 15.91 -4.40
CA VAL A 149 17.37 17.36 -4.17
C VAL A 149 16.03 17.95 -3.73
N ASP A 150 14.95 17.71 -4.47
CA ASP A 150 13.58 18.16 -4.11
C ASP A 150 13.20 17.74 -2.68
N THR A 151 13.52 16.50 -2.30
CA THR A 151 13.24 15.95 -0.97
C THR A 151 14.01 16.70 0.13
N ARG A 152 15.26 17.09 -0.12
CA ARG A 152 16.08 17.88 0.82
C ARG A 152 15.62 19.34 0.89
N ASP A 153 15.21 19.93 -0.23
CA ASP A 153 14.69 21.30 -0.24
C ASP A 153 13.34 21.39 0.48
N MET A 154 12.44 20.42 0.27
CA MET A 154 11.19 20.28 1.02
C MET A 154 11.44 20.03 2.52
N GLN A 155 12.50 19.31 2.89
CA GLN A 155 12.93 19.11 4.27
C GLN A 155 13.34 20.45 4.93
N GLU A 156 14.16 21.27 4.27
CA GLU A 156 14.61 22.56 4.80
C GLU A 156 13.47 23.59 4.85
N GLU A 157 12.58 23.62 3.85
CA GLU A 157 11.39 24.47 3.90
C GLU A 157 10.46 24.08 5.07
N THR A 158 10.26 22.78 5.29
CA THR A 158 9.48 22.26 6.43
C THR A 158 10.13 22.63 7.77
N LYS A 159 11.45 22.42 7.92
CA LYS A 159 12.22 22.84 9.11
C LYS A 159 12.10 24.35 9.35
N LYS A 160 12.09 25.17 8.30
CA LYS A 160 11.90 26.62 8.40
C LYS A 160 10.50 26.98 8.91
N LYS A 161 9.45 26.41 8.32
CA LYS A 161 8.05 26.61 8.75
C LYS A 161 7.82 26.21 10.22
N ILE A 162 8.49 25.15 10.71
CA ILE A 162 8.46 24.77 12.13
C ILE A 162 9.12 25.84 13.00
N LYS A 163 10.32 26.31 12.64
CA LYS A 163 11.05 27.36 13.40
C LYS A 163 10.31 28.70 13.44
N GLU A 164 9.58 29.03 12.38
CA GLU A 164 8.76 30.26 12.28
C GLU A 164 7.40 30.13 12.97
N GLY A 165 7.11 28.99 13.64
CA GLY A 165 5.89 28.76 14.43
C GLY A 165 4.64 28.45 13.59
N GLY A 166 4.79 28.19 12.28
CA GLY A 166 3.69 28.05 11.33
C GLY A 166 3.00 26.67 11.32
N LEU A 167 3.58 25.66 11.98
CA LEU A 167 3.10 24.26 11.94
C LEU A 167 2.46 23.82 13.27
N GLY A 168 1.50 24.59 13.76
CA GLY A 168 0.77 24.33 15.01
C GLY A 168 -0.35 23.27 14.94
N ALA A 169 -0.36 22.37 13.96
CA ALA A 169 -1.48 21.45 13.72
C ALA A 169 -1.14 20.08 13.09
N PHE A 170 0.13 19.75 12.84
CA PHE A 170 0.54 18.43 12.31
C PHE A 170 1.40 17.67 13.33
N GLU A 171 0.82 17.40 14.51
CA GLU A 171 1.42 16.52 15.51
C GLU A 171 0.94 15.09 15.24
N SER A 172 1.54 14.45 14.23
CA SER A 172 1.29 13.03 13.96
C SER A 172 1.80 12.16 15.11
N SER A 173 0.92 11.32 15.61
CA SER A 173 1.17 10.42 16.74
C SER A 173 2.32 9.45 16.47
N SER A 174 3.43 9.61 17.18
CA SER A 174 4.43 8.58 17.40
C SER A 174 4.63 8.38 18.91
N PRO A 175 4.26 7.21 19.48
CA PRO A 175 4.40 6.96 20.91
C PRO A 175 5.87 6.71 21.27
N SER A 176 6.59 7.75 21.68
CA SER A 176 7.90 7.58 22.31
C SER A 176 7.72 6.95 23.70
N ASN A 177 7.79 5.64 23.76
CA ASN A 177 7.66 4.89 25.00
C ASN A 177 8.80 5.28 25.97
N SER A 178 8.45 6.07 27.00
CA SER A 178 9.38 6.51 28.04
C SER A 178 8.66 6.63 29.37
N ASP A 179 8.44 5.48 30.01
CA ASP A 179 8.12 5.38 31.43
C ASP A 179 9.13 6.17 32.28
N LYS A 180 8.78 7.39 32.71
CA LYS A 180 9.18 7.99 34.00
C LYS A 180 8.11 8.94 34.54
N ASP A 181 7.51 8.53 35.66
CA ASP A 181 6.56 9.27 36.49
C ASP A 181 6.77 10.80 36.58
N LYS A 182 5.72 11.56 36.24
CA LYS A 182 5.37 12.81 36.95
C LYS A 182 3.84 12.95 37.07
N PRO A 183 3.30 13.27 38.26
CA PRO A 183 1.86 13.30 38.48
C PRO A 183 1.18 14.54 37.85
N VAL A 184 0.02 14.30 37.25
CA VAL A 184 -0.87 15.34 36.69
C VAL A 184 -1.36 16.28 37.81
N THR A 185 -1.18 17.59 37.64
CA THR A 185 -1.63 18.58 38.62
C THR A 185 -3.15 18.78 38.60
N ASN A 186 -3.77 18.48 39.74
CA ASN A 186 -5.20 18.59 40.05
C ASN A 186 -5.93 19.84 39.48
N ILE A 187 -7.04 19.61 38.77
CA ILE A 187 -7.95 20.65 38.24
C ILE A 187 -9.09 20.95 39.24
N THR A 188 -8.80 21.08 40.53
CA THR A 188 -9.84 21.17 41.59
C THR A 188 -10.50 22.57 41.69
N ASN A 189 -10.02 23.58 40.97
CA ASN A 189 -10.41 24.98 41.17
C ASN A 189 -11.44 25.54 40.15
N LEU A 190 -12.10 24.69 39.37
CA LEU A 190 -13.09 25.09 38.35
C LEU A 190 -14.56 25.06 38.84
N VAL A 191 -14.79 25.11 40.15
CA VAL A 191 -16.14 25.18 40.75
C VAL A 191 -16.40 26.57 41.36
N LYS A 192 -16.85 27.53 40.53
CA LYS A 192 -17.46 28.78 41.03
C LYS A 192 -18.97 28.59 41.24
N LYS A 193 -19.39 28.51 42.50
CA LYS A 193 -20.76 28.26 42.94
C LYS A 193 -21.53 29.55 43.27
N ARG A 194 -22.58 29.89 42.51
CA ARG A 194 -23.78 30.70 42.88
C ARG A 194 -24.71 30.80 41.65
N LYS A 195 -26.04 30.86 41.73
CA LYS A 195 -26.98 30.99 42.88
C LYS A 195 -28.32 30.29 42.52
N LYS A 196 -29.17 29.96 43.51
CA LYS A 196 -30.43 29.20 43.35
C LYS A 196 -31.68 30.08 43.53
N SER A 197 -32.68 29.89 42.66
CA SER A 197 -34.12 30.28 42.77
C SER A 197 -34.84 29.82 41.48
N GLY A 198 -36.02 29.20 41.43
CA GLY A 198 -36.98 28.77 42.47
C GLY A 198 -38.00 27.76 41.89
N GLU A 199 -39.06 27.47 42.65
CA GLU A 199 -40.22 26.56 42.39
C GLU A 199 -41.04 26.88 41.09
N ASN A 200 -41.98 26.06 40.54
CA ASN A 200 -42.63 24.79 40.92
C ASN A 200 -43.35 24.10 39.71
N ALA A 201 -43.93 22.90 39.95
CA ALA A 201 -45.14 22.29 39.29
C ALA A 201 -45.08 21.41 38.00
N ASN A 202 -45.29 20.09 38.22
CA ASN A 202 -46.27 19.13 37.64
C ASN A 202 -46.54 18.90 36.12
N GLY A 203 -46.71 17.61 35.79
CA GLY A 203 -47.43 17.05 34.62
C GLY A 203 -46.53 16.63 33.44
N ASP A 204 -46.65 15.46 32.80
CA ASP A 204 -47.51 14.28 33.03
C ASP A 204 -46.87 13.01 32.42
N GLU A 205 -47.38 11.82 32.75
CA GLU A 205 -46.98 10.48 32.26
C GLU A 205 -47.60 10.13 30.86
N PRO A 206 -47.48 8.91 30.25
CA PRO A 206 -46.38 7.93 30.21
C PRO A 206 -46.15 7.22 28.83
N THR A 207 -45.04 6.48 28.73
CA THR A 207 -44.86 5.16 28.01
C THR A 207 -45.11 4.92 26.49
N LYS A 208 -44.11 4.21 25.94
CA LYS A 208 -44.15 3.01 25.06
C LYS A 208 -44.20 3.15 23.52
N LYS A 209 -43.47 2.20 22.91
CA LYS A 209 -43.23 1.96 21.47
C LYS A 209 -44.49 1.47 20.74
N PRO A 210 -44.59 1.77 19.44
CA PRO A 210 -44.83 0.78 18.38
C PRO A 210 -43.72 0.86 17.31
N HIS A 211 -43.61 0.09 16.22
CA HIS A 211 -44.09 -1.22 15.75
C HIS A 211 -43.74 -1.22 14.24
N LEU A 212 -43.13 -2.28 13.70
CA LEU A 212 -42.96 -2.49 12.25
C LEU A 212 -44.18 -3.23 11.71
N GLU A 213 -44.78 -2.78 10.60
CA GLU A 213 -45.66 -3.60 9.75
C GLU A 213 -45.46 -3.28 8.24
N GLU A 214 -45.91 -4.21 7.39
CA GLU A 214 -45.64 -4.32 5.96
C GLU A 214 -46.68 -3.70 5.02
N ASN A 215 -46.31 -3.69 3.72
CA ASN A 215 -47.05 -3.66 2.43
C ASN A 215 -46.66 -2.44 1.58
N GLY A 216 -46.50 -2.47 0.24
CA GLY A 216 -46.54 -3.50 -0.81
C GLY A 216 -46.00 -2.85 -2.12
N THR A 217 -46.03 -3.38 -3.35
CA THR A 217 -46.41 -4.69 -3.94
C THR A 217 -45.97 -4.71 -5.44
N ASN A 218 -46.07 -5.84 -6.15
CA ASN A 218 -45.78 -6.04 -7.59
C ASN A 218 -44.29 -6.12 -7.99
N GLY A 219 -43.79 -7.10 -8.76
CA GLY A 219 -44.39 -8.35 -9.27
C GLY A 219 -44.37 -8.48 -10.80
N VAL A 220 -43.37 -9.16 -11.37
CA VAL A 220 -43.41 -9.75 -12.72
C VAL A 220 -42.76 -11.13 -12.69
N LYS A 221 -43.41 -12.11 -13.33
CA LYS A 221 -42.94 -13.50 -13.48
C LYS A 221 -42.09 -13.65 -14.75
N THR A 222 -41.11 -14.54 -14.72
CA THR A 222 -40.80 -15.41 -15.87
C THR A 222 -40.70 -16.86 -15.39
N SER A 223 -41.23 -17.78 -16.19
CA SER A 223 -41.48 -19.18 -15.83
C SER A 223 -40.46 -20.12 -16.47
N ASN A 224 -40.02 -21.12 -15.71
CA ASN A 224 -39.37 -22.31 -16.26
C ASN A 224 -40.34 -23.10 -17.17
N GLY A 225 -39.81 -23.72 -18.22
CA GLY A 225 -40.53 -24.64 -19.11
C GLY A 225 -39.56 -25.61 -19.79
N ASN A 226 -39.68 -26.89 -19.49
CA ASN A 226 -38.76 -27.96 -19.87
C ASN A 226 -39.35 -28.84 -20.99
N SER A 227 -38.55 -29.34 -21.94
CA SER A 227 -38.90 -30.53 -22.74
C SER A 227 -37.71 -31.16 -23.49
N GLU A 228 -37.70 -32.49 -23.48
CA GLU A 228 -36.63 -33.43 -23.80
C GLU A 228 -36.32 -33.70 -25.30
N ALA A 229 -35.07 -34.14 -25.53
CA ALA A 229 -34.61 -35.27 -26.37
C ALA A 229 -35.01 -35.45 -27.86
N LYS A 230 -34.00 -35.68 -28.74
CA LYS A 230 -33.64 -37.04 -29.26
C LYS A 230 -32.58 -37.08 -30.40
N THR A 231 -31.54 -37.92 -30.19
CA THR A 231 -30.89 -38.89 -31.12
C THR A 231 -30.21 -38.52 -32.47
N ASN A 232 -29.10 -39.25 -32.72
CA ASN A 232 -28.40 -39.57 -34.00
C ASN A 232 -27.55 -38.47 -34.67
N GLY A 233 -26.35 -38.74 -35.22
CA GLY A 233 -25.51 -39.96 -35.20
C GLY A 233 -24.48 -40.02 -36.37
N LYS A 234 -23.42 -40.85 -36.24
CA LYS A 234 -22.42 -41.26 -37.28
C LYS A 234 -21.42 -40.15 -37.74
N VAL A 235 -20.07 -40.25 -37.69
CA VAL A 235 -19.01 -41.28 -37.98
C VAL A 235 -18.45 -41.20 -39.41
N GLU A 236 -17.13 -41.46 -39.55
CA GLU A 236 -16.24 -41.49 -40.74
C GLU A 236 -15.85 -40.10 -41.32
N THR A 237 -14.57 -39.64 -41.35
CA THR A 237 -13.26 -40.14 -41.85
C THR A 237 -13.13 -40.23 -43.37
N SER A 238 -12.18 -39.49 -43.96
CA SER A 238 -11.16 -39.99 -44.92
C SER A 238 -10.18 -38.91 -45.38
N ALA A 239 -8.93 -39.36 -45.63
CA ALA A 239 -7.88 -38.80 -46.52
C ALA A 239 -7.47 -37.33 -46.34
#